data_AF-A0A327K8V3-F1
#
_entry.id   AF-A0A327K8V3-F1
#
_cell.length_a   1.000
_cell.length_b   1.000
_cell.length_c   1.000
_cell.angle_alpha   90.00
_cell.angle_beta   90.00
_cell.angle_gamma   90.00
#
_symmetry.space_group_name_H-M   'P 1'
#
loop_
_entity.id
_entity.type
_entity.pdbx_description
1 polymer ?
#
loop_
_entity_poly.entity_id
_entity_poly.type
_entity_poly.pdbx_seq_one_letter_code
_entity_poly.pdbx_strand_id
1 'polypeptide(L)'
;AAGGKFEHTAAALARLADLPLPTIERMLLQQRAESLLFLARALGLGWATTRTILQMRHGDEGNVHDQGIDLVRSSFERIKRTTAEQVLDFQRTRHDLA
;
A
#
# COMPACT_ATOMS: atom_id res chain seq x y z
N ALA A 1 -12.02 12.01 14.38
CA ALA A 1 -11.64 10.63 14.74
C ALA A 1 -11.14 9.89 13.49
N ALA A 2 -9.86 10.03 13.15
CA ALA A 2 -9.25 9.40 11.96
C ALA A 2 -8.29 8.25 12.30
N GLY A 3 -7.82 8.16 13.57
CA GLY A 3 -6.84 7.16 14.02
C GLY A 3 -7.27 5.71 13.77
N GLY A 4 -8.54 5.38 14.05
CA GLY A 4 -9.03 4.01 13.89
C GLY A 4 -8.96 3.48 12.46
N LYS A 5 -9.22 4.29 11.43
CA LYS A 5 -9.24 3.79 10.03
C LYS A 5 -7.84 3.36 9.57
N PHE A 6 -6.80 4.08 9.99
CA PHE A 6 -5.42 3.74 9.69
C PHE A 6 -5.01 2.42 10.35
N GLU A 7 -5.24 2.29 11.65
CA GLU A 7 -4.85 1.11 12.43
C GLU A 7 -5.51 -0.17 11.90
N HIS A 8 -6.83 -0.12 11.61
CA HIS A 8 -7.56 -1.27 11.06
C HIS A 8 -7.08 -1.64 9.65
N THR A 9 -6.79 -0.63 8.81
CA THR A 9 -6.28 -0.87 7.45
C THR A 9 -4.87 -1.47 7.49
N ALA A 10 -4.00 -0.95 8.37
CA ALA A 10 -2.65 -1.47 8.55
C ALA A 10 -2.67 -2.93 9.03
N ALA A 11 -3.49 -3.24 10.04
CA ALA A 11 -3.67 -4.60 10.55
C ALA A 11 -4.22 -5.56 9.48
N ALA A 12 -5.23 -5.15 8.71
CA ALA A 12 -5.79 -5.95 7.64
C ALA A 12 -4.76 -6.23 6.53
N LEU A 13 -4.02 -5.21 6.09
CA LEU A 13 -2.98 -5.35 5.08
C LEU A 13 -1.84 -6.25 5.57
N ALA A 14 -1.41 -6.12 6.83
CA ALA A 14 -0.39 -6.98 7.43
C ALA A 14 -0.82 -8.45 7.39
N ARG A 15 -2.07 -8.73 7.76
CA ARG A 15 -2.61 -10.08 7.75
C ARG A 15 -2.76 -10.68 6.35
N LEU A 16 -3.16 -9.87 5.37
CA LEU A 16 -3.29 -10.27 3.96
C LEU A 16 -1.93 -10.49 3.30
N ALA A 17 -0.96 -9.64 3.64
CA ALA A 17 0.39 -9.67 3.09
C ALA A 17 1.28 -10.70 3.76
N ASP A 18 0.88 -11.22 4.92
CA ASP A 18 1.72 -12.06 5.77
C ASP A 18 3.06 -11.37 6.08
N LEU A 19 2.96 -10.10 6.50
CA LEU A 19 4.08 -9.24 6.87
C LEU A 19 3.86 -8.65 8.27
N PRO A 20 4.93 -8.33 9.01
CA PRO A 20 4.80 -7.66 10.30
C PRO A 20 4.06 -6.31 10.20
N LEU A 21 3.22 -6.02 11.18
CA LEU A 21 2.47 -4.75 11.24
C LEU A 21 3.37 -3.51 11.12
N PRO A 22 4.53 -3.41 11.81
CA PRO A 22 5.42 -2.25 11.68
C PRO A 22 5.95 -2.04 10.25
N THR A 23 6.11 -3.12 9.48
CA THR A 23 6.53 -3.03 8.07
C THR A 23 5.45 -2.37 7.23
N ILE A 24 4.19 -2.80 7.40
CA ILE A 24 3.05 -2.21 6.70
C ILE A 24 2.80 -0.77 7.13
N GLU A 25 2.86 -0.47 8.42
CA GLU A 25 2.73 0.89 8.93
C GLU A 25 3.79 1.81 8.31
N ARG A 26 5.04 1.35 8.27
CA ARG A 26 6.12 2.11 7.62
C ARG A 26 5.83 2.36 6.15
N MET A 27 5.35 1.35 5.40
CA MET A 27 4.95 1.50 3.98
C MET A 27 3.82 2.53 3.82
N LEU A 28 2.81 2.46 4.69
CA LEU A 28 1.69 3.39 4.71
C LEU A 28 2.13 4.81 5.08
N LEU A 29 3.20 5.01 5.84
CA LEU A 29 3.69 6.33 6.27
C LEU A 29 4.77 6.95 5.37
N GLN A 30 5.30 6.23 4.37
CA GLN A 30 6.35 6.80 3.49
C GLN A 30 5.83 8.05 2.73
N GLN A 31 6.72 8.81 2.10
CA GLN A 31 6.27 9.89 1.20
C GLN A 31 5.87 9.33 -0.17
N ARG A 32 6.64 8.39 -0.71
CA ARG A 32 6.37 7.77 -2.01
C ARG A 32 5.35 6.64 -1.87
N ALA A 33 4.40 6.56 -2.81
CA ALA A 33 3.33 5.56 -2.81
C ALA A 33 3.76 4.21 -3.40
N GLU A 34 4.92 4.14 -4.07
CA GLU A 34 5.37 2.99 -4.86
C GLU A 34 5.26 1.66 -4.11
N SER A 35 5.80 1.58 -2.89
CA SER A 35 5.76 0.36 -2.07
C SER A 35 4.32 -0.09 -1.75
N LEU A 36 3.42 0.85 -1.50
CA LEU A 36 1.99 0.57 -1.30
C LEU A 36 1.31 0.12 -2.59
N LEU A 37 1.66 0.69 -3.74
CA LEU A 37 1.11 0.27 -5.04
C LEU A 37 1.50 -1.17 -5.37
N PHE A 38 2.76 -1.54 -5.16
CA PHE A 38 3.24 -2.91 -5.33
C PHE A 38 2.52 -3.87 -4.36
N LEU A 39 2.40 -3.49 -3.08
CA LEU A 39 1.66 -4.28 -2.10
C LEU A 39 0.20 -4.51 -2.53
N ALA A 40 -0.51 -3.44 -2.86
CA ALA A 40 -1.91 -3.51 -3.28
C ALA A 40 -2.07 -4.40 -4.52
N ARG A 41 -1.12 -4.31 -5.46
CA ARG A 41 -1.13 -5.14 -6.67
C ARG A 41 -0.88 -6.62 -6.36
N ALA A 42 0.05 -6.92 -5.46
CA ALA A 42 0.37 -8.28 -5.01
C ALA A 42 -0.83 -8.93 -4.30
N LEU A 43 -1.51 -8.16 -3.46
CA LEU A 43 -2.74 -8.56 -2.78
C LEU A 43 -3.96 -8.65 -3.71
N GLY A 44 -3.81 -8.28 -4.98
CA GLY A 44 -4.89 -8.32 -5.96
C GLY A 44 -5.94 -7.23 -5.78
N LEU A 45 -5.66 -6.18 -5.01
CA LEU A 45 -6.56 -5.05 -4.84
C LEU A 45 -6.73 -4.29 -6.16
N GLY A 46 -7.93 -3.78 -6.39
CA GLY A 46 -8.23 -2.90 -7.51
C GLY A 46 -7.88 -1.44 -7.21
N TRP A 47 -7.81 -0.62 -8.26
CA TRP A 47 -7.48 0.81 -8.13
C TRP A 47 -8.38 1.57 -7.16
N ALA A 48 -9.68 1.28 -7.14
CA ALA A 48 -10.63 1.93 -6.24
C ALA A 48 -10.21 1.77 -4.76
N THR A 49 -9.89 0.55 -4.33
CA THR A 49 -9.41 0.26 -2.98
C THR A 49 -8.06 0.92 -2.71
N THR A 50 -7.12 0.81 -3.65
CA THR A 50 -5.80 1.43 -3.54
C THR A 50 -5.90 2.95 -3.36
N ARG A 51 -6.79 3.62 -4.10
CA ARG A 51 -7.05 5.06 -3.99
C ARG A 51 -7.59 5.43 -2.61
N THR A 52 -8.50 4.65 -2.04
CA THR A 52 -9.01 4.90 -0.69
C THR A 52 -7.90 4.80 0.36
N ILE A 53 -7.00 3.81 0.25
CA ILE A 53 -5.85 3.67 1.15
C ILE A 53 -4.87 4.85 0.97
N LEU A 54 -4.66 5.31 -0.26
CA LEU A 54 -3.85 6.50 -0.55
C LEU A 54 -4.45 7.78 0.04
N GLN A 55 -5.76 7.97 -0.05
CA GLN A 55 -6.43 9.13 0.54
C GLN A 55 -6.32 9.12 2.07
N MET A 56 -6.49 7.95 2.69
CA MET A 56 -6.32 7.77 4.14
C MET A 56 -4.92 8.21 4.62
N ARG A 57 -3.88 7.98 3.81
CA ARG A 57 -2.49 8.36 4.13
C ARG A 57 -2.28 9.86 4.27
N HIS A 58 -2.99 10.66 3.49
CA HIS A 58 -2.81 12.11 3.47
C HIS A 58 -3.70 12.85 4.49
N GLY A 59 -4.53 12.14 5.25
CA GLY A 59 -5.44 12.72 6.23
C GLY A 59 -6.56 13.57 5.62
N ASP A 60 -7.33 14.26 6.48
CA ASP A 60 -8.44 15.15 6.07
C ASP A 60 -7.96 16.38 5.26
N GLU A 61 -6.69 16.76 5.37
CA GLU A 61 -6.06 17.86 4.62
C GLU A 61 -5.59 17.43 3.22
N GLY A 62 -5.61 16.12 2.96
CA GLY A 62 -5.02 15.46 1.81
C GLY A 62 -5.88 15.49 0.57
N ASN A 63 -6.12 16.68 0.02
CA ASN A 63 -6.51 16.77 -1.39
C ASN A 63 -5.29 16.28 -2.20
N VAL A 64 -5.23 14.97 -2.49
CA VAL A 64 -4.24 14.42 -3.42
C VAL A 64 -4.50 15.17 -4.72
N HIS A 65 -3.64 16.14 -5.02
CA HIS A 65 -3.76 16.99 -6.21
C HIS A 65 -4.11 16.10 -7.39
N ASP A 66 -5.23 16.40 -8.06
CA ASP A 66 -5.84 15.48 -9.05
C ASP A 66 -4.84 15.10 -10.16
N GLN A 67 -3.87 15.98 -10.46
CA GLN A 67 -2.82 15.69 -11.43
C GLN A 67 -1.80 14.64 -10.95
N GLY A 68 -1.59 14.52 -9.63
CA GLY A 68 -0.72 13.50 -9.04
C GLY A 68 -1.39 12.13 -9.01
N ILE A 69 -2.71 12.08 -8.77
CA ILE A 69 -3.42 10.79 -8.66
C ILE A 69 -3.49 10.04 -9.99
N ASP A 70 -3.59 10.74 -11.13
CA ASP A 70 -3.57 10.11 -12.46
C ASP A 70 -2.21 9.49 -12.80
N LEU A 71 -1.11 10.13 -12.39
CA LEU A 71 0.23 9.57 -12.56
C LEU A 71 0.42 8.33 -11.68
N VAL A 72 -0.06 8.39 -10.44
CA VAL A 72 -0.04 7.26 -9.49
C VAL A 72 -0.90 6.10 -10.02
N ARG A 73 -2.07 6.39 -10.57
CA ARG A 73 -2.94 5.41 -11.24
C ARG A 73 -2.25 4.75 -12.42
N SER A 74 -1.68 5.55 -13.32
CA SER A 74 -0.97 5.06 -14.50
C SER A 74 0.21 4.16 -14.09
N SER A 75 0.90 4.52 -13.01
CA SER A 75 1.97 3.71 -12.44
C SER A 75 1.43 2.37 -11.91
N PHE A 76 0.34 2.40 -11.15
CA PHE A 76 -0.32 1.21 -10.62
C PHE A 76 -0.78 0.24 -11.72
N GLU A 77 -1.43 0.73 -12.77
CA GLU A 77 -1.95 -0.09 -13.87
C GLU A 77 -0.82 -0.79 -14.66
N ARG A 78 0.38 -0.21 -14.68
CA ARG A 78 1.57 -0.80 -15.32
C ARG A 78 2.23 -1.91 -14.48
N ILE A 79 1.91 -2.02 -13.19
CA ILE A 79 2.47 -3.07 -12.33
C ILE A 79 1.83 -4.40 -12.71
N LYS A 80 2.65 -5.33 -13.22
CA LYS A 80 2.22 -6.72 -13.43
C LYS A 80 2.04 -7.39 -12.06
N ARG A 81 0.94 -8.12 -11.91
CA ARG A 81 0.63 -8.87 -10.68
C ARG A 81 1.77 -9.81 -10.30
N THR A 82 2.31 -10.55 -11.27
CA THR A 82 3.42 -11.49 -11.06
C THR A 82 4.67 -10.83 -10.48
N THR A 83 5.02 -9.63 -10.97
CA THR A 83 6.14 -8.85 -10.42
C THR A 83 5.87 -8.39 -9.00
N ALA A 84 4.63 -8.00 -8.70
CA ALA A 84 4.23 -7.60 -7.37
C ALA A 84 4.29 -8.75 -6.36
N GLU A 85 3.84 -9.94 -6.76
CA GLU A 85 3.93 -11.17 -5.96
C GLU A 85 5.39 -11.54 -5.64
N GLN A 86 6.29 -11.46 -6.62
CA GLN A 86 7.72 -11.68 -6.42
C GLN A 86 8.34 -10.70 -5.41
N VAL A 87 7.95 -9.42 -5.47
CA VAL A 87 8.40 -8.41 -4.51
C VAL A 87 7.89 -8.73 -3.10
N LEU A 88 6.64 -9.18 -2.97
CA LEU A 88 6.06 -9.54 -1.68
C LEU A 88 6.75 -10.78 -1.08
N ASP A 89 6.99 -11.80 -1.89
CA ASP A 89 7.71 -13.02 -1.49
C ASP A 89 9.13 -12.71 -0.98
N PHE A 90 9.83 -11.81 -1.68
CA PHE A 90 11.13 -11.33 -1.27
C PHE A 90 11.10 -10.58 0.08
N GLN A 91 10.05 -9.80 0.35
CA GLN A 91 9.89 -9.12 1.64
C GLN A 91 9.62 -10.12 2.77
N ARG A 92 8.84 -11.17 2.52
CA ARG A 92 8.60 -12.25 3.50
C ARG A 92 9.90 -12.98 3.85
N THR A 93 10.64 -13.39 2.82
CA THR A 93 11.94 -14.08 2.99
C THR A 93 12.94 -13.23 3.79
N ARG A 94 12.96 -11.91 3.56
CA ARG A 94 13.80 -10.99 4.35
C ARG A 94 13.40 -10.88 5.81
N HIS A 95 12.12 -11.04 6.13
CA HIS A 95 11.61 -10.99 7.50
C HIS A 95 11.73 -12.32 8.24
N ASP A 96 11.66 -13.46 7.54
CA ASP A 96 11.87 -14.79 8.14
C ASP A 96 13.30 -15.00 8.66
N LEU A 97 14.28 -14.28 8.07
CA LEU A 97 15.69 -14.32 8.44
C LEU A 97 16.09 -13.31 9.54
N ALA A 98 15.15 -12.55 10.11
CA ALA A 98 15.40 -11.49 11.10
C ALA A 98 14.72 -11.80 12.44
#